data_AF-A0A5M9K097-F1
#
_entry.id   AF-A0A5M9K097-F1
#
_cell.length_a   1.000
_cell.length_b   1.000
_cell.length_c   1.000
_cell.angle_alpha   90.00
_cell.angle_beta   90.00
_cell.angle_gamma   90.00
#
_symmetry.space_group_name_H-M   'P 1'
#
loop_
_entity.id
_entity.type
_entity.pdbx_description
1 polymer ?
#
loop_
_entity_poly.entity_id
_entity_poly.type
_entity_poly.pdbx_seq_one_letter_code
_entity_poly.pdbx_strand_id
1 'polypeptide(L)'
;MDPFWLPYGSSMVRLCQRLGIAPEKFTRIYTHSWEANERAQIHVDYGDAFLIVHPAGIQLCGADATLVYDILTRKTEFRRNMEEMAVLNVYGKNSSTVDDAEWQAHRKLTTVTFPEKKKRAGLEIVIGESEWHVEVLDTTSETTDPVCASGYQELHA
;
A
#
# COMPACT_ATOMS: atom_id res chain seq x y z
N MET A 1 -16.74 3.01 9.92
CA MET A 1 -16.68 1.90 8.95
C MET A 1 -17.43 0.70 9.51
N ASP A 2 -18.61 0.36 8.97
CA ASP A 2 -19.33 -0.83 9.41
C ASP A 2 -18.59 -2.11 8.96
N PRO A 3 -18.18 -2.98 9.90
CA PRO A 3 -17.33 -4.14 9.60
C PRO A 3 -18.00 -5.20 8.72
N PHE A 4 -19.32 -5.14 8.58
CA PHE A 4 -20.11 -6.06 7.75
C PHE A 4 -19.88 -5.86 6.24
N TRP A 5 -19.45 -4.67 5.81
CA TRP A 5 -19.25 -4.37 4.39
C TRP A 5 -17.99 -5.03 3.81
N LEU A 6 -16.94 -5.21 4.60
CA LEU A 6 -15.68 -5.83 4.14
C LEU A 6 -15.85 -7.28 3.65
N PRO A 7 -16.54 -8.18 4.39
CA PRO A 7 -16.82 -9.53 3.89
C PRO A 7 -17.98 -9.56 2.89
N TYR A 8 -18.96 -8.66 2.99
CA TYR A 8 -20.18 -8.72 2.18
C TYR A 8 -20.13 -7.90 0.88
N GLY A 9 -19.19 -6.97 0.75
CA GLY A 9 -19.13 -6.03 -0.38
C GLY A 9 -18.97 -6.72 -1.73
N SER A 10 -18.11 -7.75 -1.79
CA SER A 10 -17.93 -8.56 -3.00
C SER A 10 -19.19 -9.37 -3.36
N SER A 11 -19.92 -9.85 -2.35
CA SER A 11 -21.19 -10.58 -2.53
C SER A 11 -22.32 -9.65 -2.99
N MET A 12 -22.41 -8.44 -2.42
CA MET A 12 -23.41 -7.46 -2.81
C MET A 12 -23.18 -6.96 -4.24
N VAL A 13 -21.93 -6.73 -4.64
CA VAL A 13 -21.61 -6.29 -6.02
C VAL A 13 -21.97 -7.37 -7.03
N ARG A 14 -21.69 -8.65 -6.72
CA ARG A 14 -22.14 -9.79 -7.54
C ARG A 14 -23.67 -9.90 -7.60
N LEU A 15 -24.36 -9.59 -6.50
CA LEU A 15 -25.82 -9.56 -6.46
C LEU A 15 -26.40 -8.43 -7.32
N CYS A 16 -25.85 -7.21 -7.23
CA CYS A 16 -26.25 -6.07 -8.05
C CYS A 16 -26.00 -6.30 -9.55
N GLN A 17 -24.93 -7.02 -9.91
CA GLN A 17 -24.69 -7.47 -11.29
C GLN A 17 -25.72 -8.51 -11.75
N ARG A 18 -26.04 -9.48 -10.88
CA ARG A 18 -27.06 -10.48 -11.18
C ARG A 18 -28.46 -9.87 -11.33
N LEU A 19 -28.71 -8.74 -10.66
CA LEU A 19 -29.96 -7.98 -10.75
C LEU A 19 -29.99 -6.99 -11.94
N GLY A 20 -28.92 -6.89 -12.73
CA GLY A 20 -28.87 -6.03 -13.93
C GLY A 20 -28.87 -4.51 -13.64
N ILE A 21 -28.65 -4.13 -12.38
CA ILE A 21 -28.65 -2.73 -11.93
C ILE A 21 -27.26 -2.11 -12.09
N ALA A 22 -26.21 -2.94 -12.01
CA ALA A 22 -24.83 -2.49 -12.09
C ALA A 22 -24.23 -2.72 -13.49
N PRO A 23 -23.46 -1.77 -14.04
CA PRO A 23 -22.72 -1.97 -15.29
C PRO A 23 -21.70 -3.11 -15.15
N GLU A 24 -21.38 -3.79 -16.24
CA GLU A 24 -20.48 -4.96 -16.24
C GLU A 24 -19.11 -4.64 -15.61
N LYS A 25 -18.64 -3.41 -15.75
CA LYS A 25 -17.38 -2.89 -15.17
C LYS A 25 -17.45 -2.58 -13.66
N PHE A 26 -18.59 -2.75 -13.00
CA PHE A 26 -18.75 -2.36 -11.59
C PHE A 26 -17.97 -3.26 -10.60
N THR A 27 -17.78 -4.56 -10.91
CA THR A 27 -16.88 -5.45 -10.13
C THR A 27 -15.43 -4.98 -10.15
N ARG A 28 -15.03 -4.29 -11.22
CA ARG A 28 -13.65 -3.84 -11.46
C ARG A 28 -13.20 -2.83 -10.41
N ILE A 29 -14.12 -1.94 -10.02
CA ILE A 29 -13.88 -0.83 -9.08
C ILE A 29 -14.10 -1.26 -7.62
N TYR A 30 -14.95 -2.26 -7.37
CA TYR A 30 -15.36 -2.63 -6.00
C TYR A 30 -14.59 -3.81 -5.38
N THR A 31 -13.74 -4.48 -6.15
CA THR A 31 -12.93 -5.57 -5.60
C THR A 31 -11.76 -4.98 -4.81
N HIS A 32 -11.47 -5.53 -3.63
CA HIS A 32 -10.34 -5.11 -2.79
C HIS A 32 -9.06 -4.97 -3.64
N SER A 33 -8.37 -3.84 -3.53
CA SER A 33 -7.16 -3.51 -4.30
C SER A 33 -7.35 -3.17 -5.79
N TRP A 34 -8.50 -2.64 -6.19
CA TRP A 34 -8.73 -2.17 -7.57
C TRP A 34 -7.71 -1.12 -8.05
N GLU A 35 -7.23 -0.25 -7.15
CA GLU A 35 -6.19 0.75 -7.45
C GLU A 35 -4.90 0.12 -8.02
N ALA A 36 -4.56 -1.09 -7.56
CA ALA A 36 -3.35 -1.79 -7.99
C ALA A 36 -3.52 -2.53 -9.33
N ASN A 37 -4.72 -3.04 -9.60
CA ASN A 37 -5.00 -3.89 -10.75
C ASN A 37 -5.29 -3.09 -12.03
N GLU A 38 -5.92 -1.92 -11.88
CA GLU A 38 -6.45 -1.15 -13.02
C GLU A 38 -5.65 0.11 -13.34
N ARG A 39 -4.95 0.65 -12.33
CA ARG A 39 -4.10 1.83 -12.42
C ARG A 39 -4.77 2.95 -13.23
N ALA A 40 -4.20 3.33 -14.36
CA ALA A 40 -4.65 4.45 -15.19
C ALA A 40 -5.79 4.09 -16.16
N GLN A 41 -6.12 2.81 -16.36
CA GLN A 41 -7.13 2.41 -17.36
C GLN A 41 -8.54 2.93 -17.02
N ILE A 42 -8.84 3.11 -15.73
CA ILE A 42 -10.11 3.65 -15.27
C ILE A 42 -10.32 5.11 -15.72
N HIS A 43 -9.24 5.89 -15.77
CA HIS A 43 -9.30 7.29 -16.23
C HIS A 43 -9.50 7.41 -17.73
N VAL A 44 -9.12 6.39 -18.51
CA VAL A 44 -9.44 6.31 -19.95
C VAL A 44 -10.94 6.06 -20.16
N ASP A 45 -11.55 5.25 -19.30
CA ASP A 45 -12.97 4.88 -19.41
C ASP A 45 -13.92 5.97 -18.87
N TYR A 46 -13.56 6.62 -17.75
CA TYR A 46 -14.45 7.53 -17.01
C TYR A 46 -13.99 9.00 -17.04
N GLY A 47 -12.81 9.28 -17.58
CA GLY A 47 -12.23 10.61 -17.68
C GLY A 47 -11.32 10.99 -16.51
N ASP A 48 -10.89 12.26 -16.51
CA ASP A 48 -9.84 12.77 -15.63
C ASP A 48 -10.27 12.90 -14.16
N ALA A 49 -11.57 13.02 -13.88
CA ALA A 49 -12.10 13.08 -12.52
C ALA A 49 -13.48 12.41 -12.43
N PHE A 50 -13.63 11.45 -11.51
CA PHE A 50 -14.89 10.78 -11.25
C PHE A 50 -15.08 10.47 -9.76
N LEU A 51 -16.35 10.27 -9.37
CA LEU A 51 -16.74 9.94 -8.00
C LEU A 51 -17.15 8.47 -7.91
N ILE A 52 -16.59 7.76 -6.94
CA ILE A 52 -17.03 6.43 -6.54
C ILE A 52 -17.88 6.58 -5.29
N VAL A 53 -19.17 6.29 -5.41
CA VAL A 53 -20.08 6.25 -4.27
C VAL A 53 -20.14 4.83 -3.76
N HIS A 54 -19.75 4.62 -2.50
CA HIS A 54 -19.90 3.37 -1.78
C HIS A 54 -20.72 3.56 -0.50
N PRO A 55 -21.35 2.49 0.03
CA PRO A 55 -22.16 2.60 1.24
C PRO A 55 -21.38 3.14 2.45
N ALA A 56 -20.06 2.96 2.44
CA ALA A 56 -19.17 3.45 3.50
C ALA A 56 -18.61 4.87 3.26
N GLY A 57 -18.94 5.53 2.14
CA GLY A 57 -18.38 6.84 1.81
C GLY A 57 -18.39 7.20 0.33
N ILE A 58 -17.89 8.39 0.03
CA ILE A 58 -17.71 8.87 -1.35
C ILE A 58 -16.22 9.11 -1.55
N GLN A 59 -15.65 8.50 -2.57
CA GLN A 59 -14.24 8.66 -2.94
C GLN A 59 -14.15 9.45 -4.24
N LEU A 60 -13.32 10.48 -4.26
CA LEU A 60 -12.97 11.24 -5.46
C LEU A 60 -11.68 10.70 -6.06
N CYS A 61 -11.75 10.27 -7.31
CA CYS A 61 -10.60 9.78 -8.06
C CYS A 61 -10.27 10.80 -9.16
N GLY A 62 -9.07 11.40 -9.09
CA GLY A 62 -8.59 12.37 -10.05
C GLY A 62 -7.22 11.99 -10.61
N ALA A 63 -7.05 12.11 -11.93
CA ALA A 63 -5.78 11.91 -12.63
C ALA A 63 -5.10 13.23 -13.04
N ASP A 64 -5.77 14.36 -12.93
CA ASP A 64 -5.19 15.65 -13.26
C ASP A 64 -4.24 16.17 -12.15
N ALA A 65 -3.03 16.53 -12.54
CA ALA A 65 -2.00 17.00 -11.63
C ALA A 65 -2.37 18.33 -10.97
N THR A 66 -3.09 19.22 -11.67
CA THR A 66 -3.46 20.53 -11.12
C THR A 66 -4.55 20.39 -10.05
N LEU A 67 -5.54 19.54 -10.31
CA LEU A 67 -6.57 19.16 -9.36
C LEU A 67 -5.97 18.52 -8.10
N VAL A 68 -5.07 17.54 -8.26
CA VAL A 68 -4.42 16.86 -7.14
C VAL A 68 -3.59 17.85 -6.32
N TYR A 69 -2.86 18.77 -6.97
CA TYR A 69 -2.09 19.79 -6.26
C TYR A 69 -2.99 20.76 -5.47
N ASP A 70 -4.11 21.21 -6.04
CA ASP A 70 -5.07 22.09 -5.36
C ASP A 70 -5.68 21.39 -4.13
N ILE A 71 -6.09 20.13 -4.26
CA ILE A 71 -6.60 19.34 -3.12
C ILE A 71 -5.54 19.18 -2.02
N LEU A 72 -4.29 18.83 -2.40
CA LEU A 72 -3.22 18.61 -1.44
C LEU A 72 -2.75 19.89 -0.73
N THR A 73 -2.84 21.05 -1.39
CA THR A 73 -2.52 22.34 -0.78
C THR A 73 -3.58 22.78 0.22
N ARG A 74 -4.86 22.46 -0.02
CA ARG A 74 -6.01 22.75 0.85
C ARG A 74 -6.22 21.69 1.94
N LYS A 75 -5.14 21.30 2.62
CA LYS A 75 -5.13 20.30 3.70
C LYS A 75 -6.10 20.56 4.87
N THR A 76 -6.51 21.82 5.08
CA THR A 76 -7.50 22.20 6.10
C THR A 76 -8.93 21.87 5.69
N GLU A 77 -9.23 21.91 4.38
CA GLU A 77 -10.53 21.59 3.82
C GLU A 77 -10.63 20.07 3.55
N PHE A 78 -9.56 19.47 3.03
CA PHE A 78 -9.46 18.04 2.76
C PHE A 78 -8.60 17.36 3.81
N ARG A 79 -9.21 17.04 4.95
CA ARG A 79 -8.53 16.29 6.02
C ARG A 79 -8.53 14.80 5.71
N ARG A 80 -7.49 14.11 6.20
CA ARG A 80 -7.43 12.65 6.19
C ARG A 80 -8.54 12.10 7.09
N ASN A 81 -9.20 11.02 6.66
CA ASN A 81 -10.20 10.37 7.49
C ASN A 81 -9.53 9.65 8.66
N MET A 82 -9.51 10.30 9.83
CA MET A 82 -8.83 9.78 11.02
C MET A 82 -9.50 8.51 11.56
N GLU A 83 -10.80 8.31 11.31
CA GLU A 83 -11.51 7.10 11.72
C GLU A 83 -11.03 5.86 10.96
N GLU A 84 -10.78 6.01 9.66
CA GLU A 84 -10.21 4.94 8.84
C GLU A 84 -8.75 4.68 9.20
N MET A 85 -7.98 5.74 9.44
CA MET A 85 -6.58 5.63 9.84
C MET A 85 -6.42 4.99 11.22
N ALA A 86 -7.44 5.01 12.08
CA ALA A 86 -7.39 4.39 13.41
C ALA A 86 -7.11 2.87 13.35
N VAL A 87 -7.45 2.19 12.25
CA VAL A 87 -7.12 0.75 12.08
C VAL A 87 -5.61 0.51 12.05
N LEU A 88 -4.83 1.51 11.62
CA LEU A 88 -3.37 1.43 11.55
C LEU A 88 -2.71 1.61 12.92
N ASN A 89 -3.49 1.89 13.98
CA ASN A 89 -3.02 2.08 15.34
C ASN A 89 -2.73 0.75 16.06
N VAL A 90 -2.02 -0.16 15.39
CA VAL A 90 -1.69 -1.50 15.93
C VAL A 90 -0.63 -1.40 17.03
N TYR A 91 0.31 -0.46 16.89
CA TYR A 91 1.45 -0.27 17.81
C TYR A 91 1.34 1.01 18.66
N GLY A 92 0.17 1.63 18.72
CA GLY A 92 0.01 2.96 19.29
C GLY A 92 0.16 4.07 18.25
N LYS A 93 0.01 5.33 18.72
CA LYS A 93 -0.05 6.51 17.86
C LYS A 93 1.18 6.58 16.95
N ASN A 94 0.95 6.52 15.65
CA ASN A 94 1.97 6.59 14.61
C ASN A 94 1.75 7.81 13.71
N SER A 95 2.70 8.05 12.79
CA SER A 95 2.65 9.20 11.87
C SER A 95 1.41 9.24 10.97
N SER A 96 0.75 8.10 10.75
CA SER A 96 -0.47 8.01 9.94
C SER A 96 -1.74 8.24 10.76
N THR A 97 -1.70 8.00 12.08
CA THR A 97 -2.85 8.12 13.00
C THR A 97 -2.88 9.43 13.79
N VAL A 98 -1.89 10.30 13.63
CA VAL A 98 -1.82 11.62 14.31
C VAL A 98 -2.13 12.76 13.35
N ASP A 99 -2.70 13.83 13.88
CA ASP A 99 -3.21 14.96 13.11
C ASP A 99 -2.41 16.25 13.32
N ASP A 100 -2.43 17.12 12.31
CA ASP A 100 -1.81 18.45 12.20
C ASP A 100 -0.62 18.74 13.13
N ALA A 101 -0.86 19.23 14.36
CA ALA A 101 0.18 19.66 15.29
C ALA A 101 1.01 18.49 15.85
N GLU A 102 0.34 17.40 16.22
CA GLU A 102 0.99 16.17 16.68
C GLU A 102 1.74 15.51 15.51
N TRP A 103 1.16 15.57 14.31
CA TRP A 103 1.83 15.14 13.08
C TRP A 103 3.09 15.96 12.76
N GLN A 104 3.03 17.28 12.87
CA GLN A 104 4.20 18.15 12.64
C GLN A 104 5.32 17.86 13.64
N ALA A 105 4.97 17.62 14.91
CA ALA A 105 5.93 17.22 15.94
C ALA A 105 6.58 15.88 15.60
N HIS A 106 5.79 14.85 15.27
CA HIS A 106 6.29 13.53 14.85
C HIS A 106 7.19 13.64 13.61
N ARG A 107 6.75 14.39 12.59
CA ARG A 107 7.54 14.61 11.38
C ARG A 107 8.84 15.35 11.65
N LYS A 108 8.84 16.33 12.55
CA LYS A 108 10.05 17.06 12.93
C LYS A 108 11.07 16.12 13.59
N LEU A 109 10.61 15.24 14.47
CA LEU A 109 11.47 14.23 15.11
C LEU A 109 12.04 13.24 14.09
N THR A 110 11.24 12.71 13.16
CA THR A 110 11.69 11.73 12.17
C THR A 110 12.57 12.35 11.08
N THR A 111 12.38 13.62 10.72
CA THR A 111 13.19 14.31 9.70
C THR A 111 14.66 14.42 10.12
N VAL A 112 14.96 14.47 11.43
CA VAL A 112 16.33 14.49 11.98
C VAL A 112 17.12 13.20 11.69
N THR A 113 16.43 12.12 11.34
CA THR A 113 17.04 10.85 10.96
C THR A 113 17.45 10.81 9.49
N PHE A 114 16.89 11.67 8.64
CA PHE A 114 17.15 11.71 7.19
C PHE A 114 17.96 12.93 6.66
N PRO A 115 18.95 13.51 7.38
CA PRO A 115 19.86 14.47 6.77
C PRO A 115 20.78 13.75 5.77
N GLU A 116 21.20 14.46 4.72
CA GLU A 116 22.02 13.95 3.62
C GLU A 116 23.29 13.22 4.08
N LYS A 117 23.91 13.71 5.17
CA LYS A 117 25.07 13.08 5.80
C LYS A 117 24.76 11.69 6.36
N LYS A 118 23.61 11.50 7.01
CA LYS A 118 23.18 10.19 7.54
C LYS A 118 22.73 9.26 6.42
N LYS A 119 22.18 9.79 5.32
CA LYS A 119 21.81 8.97 4.14
C LYS A 119 23.03 8.29 3.52
N ARG A 120 24.17 8.98 3.42
CA ARG A 120 25.42 8.39 2.91
C ARG A 120 25.91 7.24 3.81
N ALA A 121 25.94 7.45 5.12
CA ALA A 121 26.34 6.40 6.06
C ALA A 121 25.37 5.20 6.04
N GLY A 122 24.06 5.45 5.93
CA GLY A 122 23.08 4.39 5.78
C GLY A 122 23.23 3.62 4.46
N LEU A 123 23.53 4.31 3.37
CA LEU A 123 23.80 3.67 2.08
C LEU A 123 25.04 2.78 2.13
N GLU A 124 26.11 3.24 2.78
CA GLU A 124 27.34 2.47 2.95
C GLU A 124 27.11 1.19 3.76
N ILE A 125 26.32 1.27 4.84
CA ILE A 125 25.91 0.10 5.62
C ILE A 125 25.09 -0.88 4.78
N VAL A 126 24.10 -0.38 4.03
CA VAL A 126 23.25 -1.24 3.18
C VAL A 126 24.06 -1.92 2.08
N ILE A 127 25.02 -1.21 1.47
CA ILE A 127 25.92 -1.79 0.48
C ILE A 127 26.77 -2.88 1.13
N GLY A 128 27.42 -2.59 2.26
CA GLY A 128 28.24 -3.57 2.97
C GLY A 128 27.44 -4.81 3.39
N GLU A 129 26.20 -4.65 3.85
CA GLU A 129 25.33 -5.77 4.22
C GLU A 129 24.90 -6.58 2.99
N SER A 130 24.68 -5.94 1.85
CA SER A 130 24.40 -6.64 0.59
C SER A 130 25.62 -7.42 0.07
N GLU A 131 26.82 -6.85 0.17
CA GLU A 131 28.07 -7.53 -0.20
C GLU A 131 28.33 -8.74 0.71
N TRP A 132 28.15 -8.57 2.02
CA TRP A 132 28.28 -9.66 2.99
C TRP A 132 27.28 -10.78 2.74
N HIS A 133 26.03 -10.44 2.41
CA HIS A 133 25.00 -11.43 2.09
C HIS A 133 25.35 -12.22 0.81
N VAL A 134 25.94 -11.57 -0.20
CA VAL A 134 26.43 -12.24 -1.42
C VAL A 134 27.60 -13.16 -1.09
N GLU A 135 28.57 -12.71 -0.30
CA GLU A 135 29.74 -13.52 0.09
C GLU A 135 29.35 -14.76 0.90
N VAL A 136 28.37 -14.64 1.80
CA VAL A 136 27.81 -15.78 2.54
C VAL A 136 27.11 -16.78 1.60
N LEU A 137 26.36 -16.28 0.62
CA LEU A 137 25.72 -17.16 -0.37
C LEU A 137 26.77 -17.88 -1.24
N ASP A 138 27.84 -17.21 -1.64
CA ASP A 138 28.92 -17.83 -2.42
C ASP A 138 29.68 -18.89 -1.60
N THR A 139 30.01 -18.60 -0.33
CA THR A 139 30.70 -19.57 0.56
C THR A 139 29.82 -20.79 0.91
N THR A 140 28.50 -20.61 1.03
CA THR A 140 27.58 -21.76 1.19
C THR A 140 27.41 -22.58 -0.09
N SER A 141 27.65 -21.99 -1.27
CA SER A 141 27.66 -22.71 -2.55
C SER A 141 28.94 -23.54 -2.77
N GLU A 142 30.09 -23.09 -2.24
CA GLU A 142 31.33 -23.87 -2.24
C GLU A 142 31.35 -24.95 -1.14
N THR A 143 30.62 -24.73 -0.04
CA THR A 143 30.49 -25.71 1.06
C THR A 143 29.25 -26.58 0.93
N THR A 144 28.78 -26.87 -0.29
CA THR A 144 27.99 -28.09 -0.51
C THR A 144 28.91 -29.29 -0.31
N ASP A 145 29.07 -29.69 0.95
CA ASP A 145 29.60 -30.99 1.31
C ASP A 145 28.83 -32.06 0.51
N PRO A 146 29.52 -32.95 -0.24
CA PRO A 146 28.86 -33.98 -1.05
C PRO A 146 28.04 -34.98 -0.21
N VAL A 147 28.11 -34.90 1.12
CA VAL A 147 27.35 -35.71 2.06
C VAL A 147 25.87 -35.30 2.10
N CYS A 148 25.54 -34.01 2.02
CA CYS A 148 24.15 -33.55 2.14
C CYS A 148 23.33 -33.73 0.85
N ALA A 149 24.00 -33.76 -0.31
CA ALA A 149 23.35 -34.04 -1.60
C ALA A 149 22.89 -35.50 -1.76
N SER A 150 23.49 -36.45 -1.03
CA SER A 150 23.11 -37.88 -1.14
C SER A 150 21.83 -38.24 -0.37
N GLY A 151 21.53 -37.55 0.74
CA GLY A 151 20.36 -37.87 1.57
C GLY A 151 19.01 -37.51 0.94
N TYR A 152 18.98 -36.61 -0.05
CA TYR A 152 17.75 -36.23 -0.76
C TYR A 152 17.41 -37.17 -1.93
N GLN A 153 18.36 -37.96 -2.44
CA GLN A 153 18.09 -38.92 -3.51
C GLN A 153 17.61 -40.30 -2.99
N GLU A 154 17.90 -40.67 -1.74
CA GLU A 154 17.41 -41.92 -1.15
C GLU A 154 15.97 -41.85 -0.60
N LEU A 155 15.40 -40.67 -0.36
CA LEU A 155 14.02 -40.51 0.12
C LEU A 155 12.96 -40.49 -1.00
N HIS A 156 13.40 -40.54 -2.26
CA HIS A 156 12.53 -40.52 -3.45
C HIS A 156 12.75 -41.72 -4.41
N ALA A 157 13.31 -42.82 -3.90
CA ALA A 157 13.40 -44.11 -4.60
C ALA A 157 12.41 -45.14 -4.00
#